data_AF-A0A6A5KLP4-F1
#
_entry.id   AF-A0A6A5KLP4-F1
#
_cell.length_a   1.000
_cell.length_b   1.000
_cell.length_c   1.000
_cell.angle_alpha   90.00
_cell.angle_beta   90.00
_cell.angle_gamma   90.00
#
_symmetry.space_group_name_H-M   'P 1'
#
loop_
_entity.id
_entity.type
_entity.pdbx_description
1 polymer ?
#
loop_
_entity_poly.entity_id
_entity_poly.type
_entity_poly.pdbx_seq_one_letter_code
_entity_poly.pdbx_strand_id
1 'polypeptide(L)'
;MSLYGTYIYRPTPIPPNPTYGVSDITIIIPTTDLMSITLHNVLQSILVHRVPKLIIPTGGIDAAAQIQRFKEMFPDRPVLVLHRDMASRREQTAQALEQVETSLIILQDDHTYWPESSRFVSSVLAPFENPQIGAVSADLQARHCNHPFSWAGFWNFMGMTYLFLHGYLNSYMPFTREPLNADDDKFHTRWLIEHDWDIGLQAGPDSVMMTELGEWPKLMTQVLRWTRTTWRNNPGQLMNRYTWIRHPFMSYSLLMWFFRQSLTQEFCMFYSLNGALKQLGKEKYYAASAVALGTWIVGFKLVKVLEHFRKYPGDIVYFPGYMLFGHFSALIKIYAAFTCWNISWGTAEVANAKGEARISDIKGKIDDSARTEKVGSEKELLRNRVCGKGTSPLAYLRLP
;
A
#
# COMPACT_ATOMS: atom_id res chain seq x y z
N MET A 1 10.54 9.67 -7.08
CA MET A 1 11.36 9.75 -8.32
C MET A 1 12.60 10.61 -8.06
N SER A 2 13.75 10.34 -8.69
CA SER A 2 14.88 11.29 -8.67
C SER A 2 14.60 12.44 -9.66
N LEU A 3 15.12 13.65 -9.43
CA LEU A 3 14.92 14.77 -10.37
C LEU A 3 15.32 14.42 -11.82
N TYR A 4 16.41 13.66 -11.97
CA TYR A 4 16.86 13.11 -13.25
C TYR A 4 15.82 12.15 -13.88
N GLY A 5 15.28 11.23 -13.07
CA GLY A 5 14.21 10.33 -13.50
C GLY A 5 12.94 11.08 -13.90
N THR A 6 12.52 12.09 -13.14
CA THR A 6 11.36 12.94 -13.45
C THR A 6 11.55 13.69 -14.77
N TYR A 7 12.75 14.20 -15.03
CA TYR A 7 13.03 14.98 -16.24
C TYR A 7 13.03 14.12 -17.52
N ILE A 8 13.59 12.91 -17.45
CA ILE A 8 13.75 11.99 -18.59
C ILE A 8 12.51 11.15 -18.83
N TYR A 9 11.79 10.74 -17.78
CA TYR A 9 10.65 9.85 -17.92
C TYR A 9 9.55 10.47 -18.80
N ARG A 10 8.97 9.64 -19.66
CA ARG A 10 7.80 9.96 -20.47
C ARG A 10 6.80 8.79 -20.35
N PRO A 11 5.51 9.06 -20.14
CA PRO A 11 4.49 8.02 -20.14
C PRO A 11 4.34 7.41 -21.53
N THR A 12 3.89 6.16 -21.59
CA THR A 12 3.60 5.50 -22.87
C THR A 12 2.41 6.21 -23.54
N PRO A 13 2.55 6.66 -24.80
CA PRO A 13 1.43 7.29 -25.51
C PRO A 13 0.34 6.25 -25.79
N ILE A 14 -0.92 6.67 -25.72
CA ILE A 14 -2.04 5.82 -26.11
C ILE A 14 -1.93 5.53 -27.63
N PRO A 15 -1.91 4.27 -28.07
CA PRO A 15 -1.83 3.93 -29.49
C PRO A 15 -3.10 4.37 -30.23
N PRO A 16 -3.03 4.67 -31.54
CA PRO A 16 -4.21 5.01 -32.33
C PRO A 16 -5.18 3.84 -32.48
N ASN A 17 -4.64 2.61 -32.54
CA ASN A 17 -5.39 1.35 -32.58
C ASN A 17 -4.90 0.47 -31.41
N PRO A 18 -5.51 0.56 -30.22
CA PRO A 18 -5.13 -0.27 -29.07
C PRO A 18 -5.54 -1.74 -29.28
N THR A 19 -4.69 -2.65 -28.79
CA THR A 19 -5.00 -4.08 -28.69
C THR A 19 -5.96 -4.36 -27.55
N TYR A 20 -5.87 -3.59 -26.45
CA TYR A 20 -6.68 -3.77 -25.24
C TYR A 20 -7.65 -2.61 -25.01
N GLY A 21 -8.90 -2.93 -24.72
CA GLY A 21 -9.97 -2.00 -24.40
C GLY A 21 -10.57 -2.20 -23.01
N VAL A 22 -11.64 -1.45 -22.73
CA VAL A 22 -12.39 -1.53 -21.46
C VAL A 22 -13.12 -2.87 -21.33
N SER A 23 -13.39 -3.58 -22.44
CA SER A 23 -13.93 -4.94 -22.46
C SER A 23 -13.02 -5.98 -21.81
N ASP A 24 -11.71 -5.75 -21.82
CA ASP A 24 -10.70 -6.78 -21.55
C ASP A 24 -10.18 -6.71 -20.11
N ILE A 25 -10.84 -5.91 -19.26
CA ILE A 25 -10.49 -5.70 -17.85
C ILE A 25 -11.58 -6.19 -16.90
N THR A 26 -11.16 -6.87 -15.83
CA THR A 26 -11.98 -7.07 -14.61
C THR A 26 -11.35 -6.29 -13.46
N ILE A 27 -12.13 -5.46 -12.78
CA ILE A 27 -11.66 -4.72 -11.60
C ILE A 27 -11.96 -5.54 -10.34
N ILE A 28 -10.99 -5.61 -9.41
CA ILE A 28 -11.17 -6.29 -8.13
C ILE A 28 -10.86 -5.32 -6.99
N ILE A 29 -11.83 -5.12 -6.09
CA ILE A 29 -11.74 -4.23 -4.92
C ILE A 29 -11.94 -5.04 -3.63
N PRO A 30 -10.87 -5.55 -2.99
CA PRO A 30 -10.98 -6.22 -1.69
C PRO A 30 -11.28 -5.21 -0.58
N THR A 31 -12.30 -5.47 0.24
CA THR A 31 -12.67 -4.60 1.38
C THR A 31 -13.19 -5.41 2.57
N THR A 32 -13.41 -4.75 3.72
CA THR A 32 -14.08 -5.33 4.90
C THR A 32 -15.32 -4.54 5.33
N ASP A 33 -15.63 -3.43 4.65
CA ASP A 33 -16.77 -2.56 4.98
C ASP A 33 -17.43 -2.05 3.69
N LEU A 34 -18.51 -2.73 3.28
CA LEU A 34 -19.28 -2.38 2.09
C LEU A 34 -20.03 -1.05 2.25
N MET A 35 -20.26 -0.57 3.47
CA MET A 35 -21.02 0.66 3.72
C MET A 35 -20.14 1.90 3.88
N SER A 36 -18.82 1.77 3.71
CA SER A 36 -17.86 2.85 3.79
C SER A 36 -18.16 3.95 2.75
N ILE A 37 -18.26 5.20 3.20
CA ILE A 37 -18.42 6.37 2.32
C ILE A 37 -17.24 6.49 1.33
N THR A 38 -16.03 6.14 1.75
CA THR A 38 -14.84 6.12 0.90
C THR A 38 -15.00 5.09 -0.22
N LEU A 39 -15.45 3.87 0.09
CA LEU A 39 -15.71 2.84 -0.93
C LEU A 39 -16.76 3.30 -1.94
N HIS A 40 -17.87 3.90 -1.48
CA HIS A 40 -18.91 4.42 -2.36
C HIS A 40 -18.40 5.50 -3.32
N ASN A 41 -17.56 6.42 -2.82
CA ASN A 41 -16.94 7.46 -3.64
C ASN A 41 -15.92 6.86 -4.64
N VAL A 42 -15.15 5.83 -4.23
CA VAL A 42 -14.23 5.09 -5.10
C VAL A 42 -15.00 4.41 -6.23
N LEU A 43 -16.08 3.68 -5.91
CA LEU A 43 -16.96 3.07 -6.90
C LEU A 43 -17.54 4.11 -7.87
N GLN A 44 -18.01 5.25 -7.38
CA GLN A 44 -18.47 6.34 -8.24
C GLN A 44 -17.39 6.82 -9.22
N SER A 45 -16.14 7.00 -8.76
CA SER A 45 -15.02 7.40 -9.65
C SER A 45 -14.73 6.36 -10.75
N ILE A 46 -14.85 5.07 -10.45
CA ILE A 46 -14.58 3.98 -11.38
C ILE A 46 -15.70 3.81 -12.41
N LEU A 47 -16.96 3.89 -11.95
CA LEU A 47 -18.13 3.51 -12.75
C LEU A 47 -18.46 4.53 -13.86
N VAL A 48 -17.91 5.75 -13.80
CA VAL A 48 -17.94 6.72 -14.92
C VAL A 48 -17.29 6.16 -16.19
N HIS A 49 -16.30 5.26 -16.07
CA HIS A 49 -15.52 4.73 -17.20
C HIS A 49 -16.17 3.54 -17.93
N ARG A 50 -17.43 3.20 -17.63
CA ARG A 50 -18.20 2.10 -18.27
C ARG A 50 -17.50 0.73 -18.22
N VAL A 51 -16.97 0.38 -17.06
CA VAL A 51 -16.30 -0.90 -16.81
C VAL A 51 -17.31 -2.06 -16.90
N PRO A 52 -17.03 -3.17 -17.62
CA PRO A 52 -17.97 -4.26 -17.86
C PRO A 52 -18.08 -5.26 -16.70
N LYS A 53 -17.04 -5.42 -15.87
CA LYS A 53 -17.01 -6.37 -14.74
C LYS A 53 -16.22 -5.80 -13.57
N LEU A 54 -16.86 -5.71 -12.41
CA LEU A 54 -16.25 -5.29 -11.15
C LEU A 54 -16.60 -6.32 -10.07
N ILE A 55 -15.61 -6.78 -9.33
CA ILE A 55 -15.76 -7.79 -8.28
C ILE A 55 -15.33 -7.20 -6.95
N ILE A 56 -16.17 -7.32 -5.93
CA ILE A 56 -15.90 -6.86 -4.56
C ILE A 56 -15.87 -8.09 -3.66
N PRO A 57 -14.70 -8.74 -3.47
CA PRO A 57 -14.57 -9.79 -2.49
C PRO A 57 -14.45 -9.17 -1.09
N THR A 58 -15.45 -9.41 -0.24
CA THR A 58 -15.54 -8.84 1.10
C THR A 58 -15.37 -9.90 2.19
N GLY A 59 -14.79 -9.51 3.32
CA GLY A 59 -14.49 -10.40 4.44
C GLY A 59 -15.00 -9.90 5.78
N GLY A 60 -15.48 -10.81 6.62
CA GLY A 60 -15.90 -10.53 8.00
C GLY A 60 -17.41 -10.39 8.21
N ILE A 61 -17.83 -10.61 9.45
CA ILE A 61 -19.24 -10.77 9.84
C ILE A 61 -20.10 -9.51 9.64
N ASP A 62 -19.50 -8.32 9.74
CA ASP A 62 -20.18 -7.05 9.48
C ASP A 62 -20.52 -6.94 7.99
N ALA A 63 -19.55 -7.25 7.11
CA ALA A 63 -19.74 -7.19 5.67
C ALA A 63 -20.86 -8.15 5.21
N ALA A 64 -20.96 -9.35 5.79
CA ALA A 64 -22.04 -10.30 5.52
C ALA A 64 -23.44 -9.67 5.67
N ALA A 65 -23.64 -8.88 6.73
CA ALA A 65 -24.90 -8.19 7.01
C ALA A 65 -25.13 -6.96 6.09
N GLN A 66 -24.08 -6.44 5.45
CA GLN A 66 -24.16 -5.27 4.57
C GLN A 66 -24.48 -5.63 3.11
N ILE A 67 -24.22 -6.87 2.65
CA ILE A 67 -24.32 -7.28 1.23
C ILE A 67 -25.67 -6.90 0.61
N GLN A 68 -26.79 -7.15 1.30
CA GLN A 68 -28.12 -6.90 0.77
C GLN A 68 -28.36 -5.39 0.55
N ARG A 69 -28.07 -4.57 1.57
CA ARG A 69 -28.19 -3.11 1.50
C ARG A 69 -27.26 -2.50 0.46
N PHE A 70 -26.05 -3.05 0.31
CA PHE A 70 -25.12 -2.63 -0.72
C PHE A 70 -25.67 -2.90 -2.13
N LYS A 71 -26.24 -4.08 -2.37
CA LYS A 71 -26.90 -4.40 -3.66
C LYS A 71 -28.07 -3.47 -3.96
N GLU A 72 -28.86 -3.11 -2.96
CA GLU A 72 -29.95 -2.12 -3.09
C GLU A 72 -29.46 -0.70 -3.44
N MET A 73 -28.23 -0.34 -3.05
CA MET A 73 -27.60 0.94 -3.41
C MET A 73 -26.95 0.93 -4.81
N PHE A 74 -26.67 -0.25 -5.36
CA PHE A 74 -26.01 -0.41 -6.67
C PHE A 74 -26.74 -1.46 -7.56
N PRO A 75 -28.06 -1.31 -7.81
CA PRO A 75 -28.87 -2.36 -8.42
C PRO A 75 -28.54 -2.65 -9.88
N ASP A 76 -28.25 -1.61 -10.68
CA ASP A 76 -28.11 -1.69 -12.15
C ASP A 76 -26.65 -1.73 -12.62
N ARG A 77 -25.74 -2.31 -11.83
CA ARG A 77 -24.28 -2.23 -12.09
C ARG A 77 -23.63 -3.61 -12.13
N PRO A 78 -22.56 -3.80 -12.94
CA PRO A 78 -21.88 -5.10 -13.07
C PRO A 78 -20.95 -5.37 -11.88
N VAL A 79 -21.53 -5.40 -10.67
CA VAL A 79 -20.83 -5.51 -9.39
C VAL A 79 -21.12 -6.86 -8.75
N LEU A 80 -20.18 -7.80 -8.88
CA LEU A 80 -20.23 -9.10 -8.23
C LEU A 80 -19.65 -9.01 -6.81
N VAL A 81 -20.50 -9.10 -5.80
CA VAL A 81 -20.05 -9.16 -4.39
C VAL A 81 -19.84 -10.61 -3.98
N LEU A 82 -18.60 -10.94 -3.59
CA LEU A 82 -18.21 -12.25 -3.05
C LEU A 82 -17.96 -12.12 -1.54
N HIS A 83 -18.14 -13.19 -0.77
CA HIS A 83 -18.01 -13.13 0.69
C HIS A 83 -17.14 -14.27 1.26
N ARG A 84 -16.43 -13.96 2.35
CA ARG A 84 -15.74 -14.90 3.25
C ARG A 84 -15.99 -14.55 4.72
N ASP A 85 -16.15 -15.55 5.56
CA ASP A 85 -16.33 -15.36 7.01
C ASP A 85 -15.13 -14.65 7.66
N MET A 86 -13.90 -15.03 7.26
CA MET A 86 -12.67 -14.37 7.68
C MET A 86 -12.21 -13.33 6.67
N ALA A 87 -11.83 -12.16 7.17
CA ALA A 87 -11.16 -11.13 6.39
C ALA A 87 -9.67 -11.48 6.18
N SER A 88 -9.26 -11.53 4.92
CA SER A 88 -7.88 -11.68 4.47
C SER A 88 -7.80 -11.16 3.02
N ARG A 89 -7.01 -10.09 2.80
CA ARG A 89 -6.88 -9.44 1.49
C ARG A 89 -6.51 -10.42 0.38
N ARG A 90 -5.63 -11.39 0.68
CA ARG A 90 -5.17 -12.43 -0.26
C ARG A 90 -6.22 -13.49 -0.57
N GLU A 91 -6.96 -13.96 0.43
CA GLU A 91 -7.98 -14.99 0.19
C GLU A 91 -9.22 -14.40 -0.49
N GLN A 92 -9.59 -13.17 -0.15
CA GLN A 92 -10.60 -12.38 -0.85
C GLN A 92 -10.20 -12.17 -2.32
N THR A 93 -8.95 -11.76 -2.54
CA THR A 93 -8.30 -11.68 -3.86
C THR A 93 -8.39 -12.99 -4.65
N ALA A 94 -8.02 -14.12 -4.04
CA ALA A 94 -8.00 -15.42 -4.72
C ALA A 94 -9.42 -15.88 -5.09
N GLN A 95 -10.41 -15.67 -4.22
CA GLN A 95 -11.82 -15.96 -4.52
C GLN A 95 -12.35 -15.11 -5.69
N ALA A 96 -11.90 -13.86 -5.85
CA ALA A 96 -12.28 -13.03 -6.99
C ALA A 96 -11.60 -13.46 -8.29
N LEU A 97 -10.37 -13.98 -8.23
CA LEU A 97 -9.65 -14.52 -9.39
C LEU A 97 -10.37 -15.69 -10.06
N GLU A 98 -11.00 -16.56 -9.29
CA GLU A 98 -11.82 -17.68 -9.80
C GLU A 98 -13.01 -17.21 -10.67
N GLN A 99 -13.35 -15.92 -10.62
CA GLN A 99 -14.45 -15.30 -11.37
C GLN A 99 -13.94 -14.36 -12.49
N VAL A 100 -12.63 -14.31 -12.76
CA VAL A 100 -12.05 -13.52 -13.85
C VAL A 100 -12.06 -14.32 -15.15
N GLU A 101 -12.65 -13.73 -16.19
CA GLU A 101 -12.70 -14.29 -17.55
C GLU A 101 -11.95 -13.40 -18.56
N THR A 102 -11.52 -12.22 -18.15
CA THR A 102 -10.90 -11.20 -19.01
C THR A 102 -9.38 -11.35 -19.07
N SER A 103 -8.76 -10.91 -20.16
CA SER A 103 -7.30 -11.00 -20.36
C SER A 103 -6.48 -10.19 -19.34
N LEU A 104 -7.04 -9.10 -18.83
CA LEU A 104 -6.40 -8.20 -17.86
C LEU A 104 -7.26 -8.00 -16.62
N ILE A 105 -6.60 -7.57 -15.56
CA ILE A 105 -7.14 -7.36 -14.21
C ILE A 105 -6.62 -6.05 -13.63
N ILE A 106 -7.46 -5.33 -12.90
CA ILE A 106 -7.05 -4.13 -12.15
C ILE A 106 -7.27 -4.36 -10.67
N LEU A 107 -6.18 -4.29 -9.91
CA LEU A 107 -6.16 -4.47 -8.47
C LEU A 107 -6.32 -3.12 -7.81
N GLN A 108 -7.48 -2.87 -7.23
CA GLN A 108 -7.87 -1.55 -6.79
C GLN A 108 -8.06 -1.53 -5.27
N ASP A 109 -7.43 -0.57 -4.60
CA ASP A 109 -7.68 -0.30 -3.19
C ASP A 109 -9.01 0.43 -2.99
N ASP A 110 -9.72 0.10 -1.91
CA ASP A 110 -11.02 0.68 -1.52
C ASP A 110 -10.98 2.16 -1.06
N HIS A 111 -9.81 2.79 -1.15
CA HIS A 111 -9.52 4.18 -0.77
C HIS A 111 -8.65 4.93 -1.81
N THR A 112 -8.66 4.43 -3.06
CA THR A 112 -7.98 5.05 -4.21
C THR A 112 -9.00 5.36 -5.29
N TYR A 113 -8.98 6.60 -5.78
CA TYR A 113 -9.91 7.17 -6.74
C TYR A 113 -9.29 7.23 -8.13
N TRP A 114 -10.10 6.95 -9.14
CA TRP A 114 -9.74 7.15 -10.54
C TRP A 114 -9.96 8.62 -10.94
N PRO A 115 -9.13 9.18 -11.85
CA PRO A 115 -9.34 10.52 -12.37
C PRO A 115 -10.52 10.56 -13.35
N GLU A 116 -11.21 11.70 -13.41
CA GLU A 116 -12.38 11.90 -14.29
C GLU A 116 -12.06 11.86 -15.80
N SER A 117 -10.78 11.80 -16.19
CA SER A 117 -10.37 11.73 -17.60
C SER A 117 -10.84 10.43 -18.23
N SER A 118 -11.70 10.53 -19.25
CA SER A 118 -12.17 9.38 -20.03
C SER A 118 -11.05 8.58 -20.71
N ARG A 119 -9.83 9.14 -20.77
CA ARG A 119 -8.62 8.49 -21.29
C ARG A 119 -7.89 7.64 -20.25
N PHE A 120 -8.30 7.64 -18.99
CA PHE A 120 -7.62 6.95 -17.89
C PHE A 120 -7.34 5.47 -18.20
N VAL A 121 -8.39 4.70 -18.49
CA VAL A 121 -8.27 3.25 -18.74
C VAL A 121 -7.36 3.01 -19.94
N SER A 122 -7.57 3.70 -21.06
CA SER A 122 -6.71 3.60 -22.25
C SER A 122 -5.26 3.99 -21.98
N SER A 123 -5.01 4.95 -21.09
CA SER A 123 -3.66 5.37 -20.67
C SER A 123 -2.97 4.26 -19.87
N VAL A 124 -3.65 3.69 -18.87
CA VAL A 124 -3.12 2.60 -18.03
C VAL A 124 -2.94 1.31 -18.83
N LEU A 125 -3.74 1.08 -19.87
CA LEU A 125 -3.60 -0.07 -20.76
C LEU A 125 -2.47 0.08 -21.80
N ALA A 126 -2.13 1.31 -22.22
CA ALA A 126 -1.17 1.57 -23.29
C ALA A 126 0.20 0.87 -23.17
N PRO A 127 0.80 0.62 -21.98
CA PRO A 127 2.05 -0.13 -21.90
C PRO A 127 1.91 -1.63 -22.24
N PHE A 128 0.73 -2.24 -22.10
CA PHE A 128 0.53 -3.68 -22.41
C PHE A 128 0.64 -3.99 -23.92
N GLU A 129 0.64 -2.98 -24.79
CA GLU A 129 0.98 -3.13 -26.22
C GLU A 129 2.41 -3.69 -26.42
N ASN A 130 3.31 -3.50 -25.45
CA ASN A 130 4.57 -4.24 -25.42
C ASN A 130 4.33 -5.64 -24.80
N PRO A 131 4.49 -6.74 -25.58
CA PRO A 131 4.20 -8.08 -25.09
C PRO A 131 5.11 -8.54 -23.94
N GLN A 132 6.22 -7.84 -23.66
CA GLN A 132 7.13 -8.08 -22.52
C GLN A 132 6.65 -7.45 -21.20
N ILE A 133 5.65 -6.56 -21.23
CA ILE A 133 5.09 -5.93 -20.02
C ILE A 133 4.02 -6.84 -19.40
N GLY A 134 4.30 -7.33 -18.18
CA GLY A 134 3.43 -8.24 -17.43
C GLY A 134 2.56 -7.54 -16.38
N ALA A 135 2.89 -6.31 -16.00
CA ALA A 135 2.04 -5.46 -15.16
C ALA A 135 2.29 -3.97 -15.41
N VAL A 136 1.31 -3.14 -15.08
CA VAL A 136 1.42 -1.68 -15.12
C VAL A 136 1.04 -1.10 -13.76
N SER A 137 1.86 -0.15 -13.29
CA SER A 137 1.54 0.69 -12.13
C SER A 137 1.20 2.11 -12.61
N ALA A 138 0.05 2.61 -12.21
CA ALA A 138 -0.35 4.00 -12.43
C ALA A 138 0.20 4.91 -11.32
N ASP A 139 0.47 6.18 -11.62
CA ASP A 139 0.96 7.12 -10.59
C ASP A 139 -0.08 7.33 -9.49
N LEU A 140 0.35 7.25 -8.24
CA LEU A 140 -0.53 7.38 -7.08
C LEU A 140 -0.14 8.61 -6.27
N GLN A 141 -0.98 9.66 -6.35
CA GLN A 141 -0.79 10.88 -5.59
C GLN A 141 -1.75 10.92 -4.41
N ALA A 142 -1.24 11.32 -3.24
CA ALA A 142 -2.10 11.56 -2.11
C ALA A 142 -2.93 12.85 -2.33
N ARG A 143 -4.19 12.82 -1.90
CA ARG A 143 -5.11 13.96 -1.99
C ARG A 143 -4.66 15.07 -1.06
N HIS A 144 -4.23 16.19 -1.64
CA HIS A 144 -4.03 17.43 -0.91
C HIS A 144 -5.41 18.02 -0.56
N CYS A 145 -5.69 18.19 0.72
CA CYS A 145 -7.02 18.60 1.19
C CYS A 145 -7.18 20.13 1.33
N ASN A 146 -6.19 20.91 0.86
CA ASN A 146 -6.18 22.38 0.87
C ASN A 146 -6.52 22.98 2.26
N HIS A 147 -6.05 22.33 3.33
CA HIS A 147 -6.31 22.80 4.68
C HIS A 147 -5.70 24.20 4.89
N PRO A 148 -6.39 25.12 5.59
CA PRO A 148 -5.73 26.29 6.16
C PRO A 148 -4.63 25.84 7.14
N PHE A 149 -3.70 26.74 7.49
CA PHE A 149 -2.58 26.43 8.39
C PHE A 149 -3.08 25.76 9.68
N SER A 150 -2.80 24.46 9.82
CA SER A 150 -3.43 23.61 10.84
C SER A 150 -2.65 22.31 11.04
N TRP A 151 -2.96 21.61 12.13
CA TRP A 151 -2.44 20.27 12.40
C TRP A 151 -2.90 19.22 11.37
N ALA A 152 -4.09 19.36 10.79
CA ALA A 152 -4.56 18.51 9.70
C ALA A 152 -3.71 18.72 8.43
N GLY A 153 -3.47 19.98 8.05
CA GLY A 153 -2.56 20.35 6.97
C GLY A 153 -1.14 19.82 7.17
N PHE A 154 -0.59 19.94 8.38
CA PHE A 154 0.71 19.35 8.71
C PHE A 154 0.75 17.84 8.49
N TRP A 155 -0.23 17.09 8.99
CA TRP A 155 -0.24 15.63 8.83
C TRP A 155 -0.55 15.19 7.39
N ASN A 156 -1.38 15.92 6.64
CA ASN A 156 -1.59 15.69 5.21
C ASN A 156 -0.26 15.86 4.45
N PHE A 157 0.48 16.96 4.65
CA PHE A 157 1.82 17.17 4.09
C PHE A 157 2.83 16.08 4.50
N MET A 158 2.84 15.68 5.78
CA MET A 158 3.74 14.62 6.24
C MET A 158 3.42 13.27 5.60
N GLY A 159 2.15 12.93 5.44
CA GLY A 159 1.73 11.71 4.76
C GLY A 159 2.01 11.75 3.26
N MET A 160 1.81 12.90 2.59
CA MET A 160 2.11 13.09 1.16
C MET A 160 3.60 12.90 0.88
N THR A 161 4.46 13.56 1.66
CA THR A 161 5.92 13.41 1.55
C THR A 161 6.38 11.99 1.92
N TYR A 162 5.73 11.33 2.88
CA TYR A 162 6.04 9.94 3.21
C TYR A 162 5.61 8.97 2.11
N LEU A 163 4.41 9.13 1.52
CA LEU A 163 3.93 8.30 0.41
C LEU A 163 4.86 8.41 -0.80
N PHE A 164 5.24 9.65 -1.18
CA PHE A 164 6.22 9.91 -2.23
C PHE A 164 7.59 9.27 -1.96
N LEU A 165 7.99 9.13 -0.69
CA LEU A 165 9.21 8.46 -0.25
C LEU A 165 9.08 6.93 -0.12
N HIS A 166 7.86 6.39 -0.03
CA HIS A 166 7.60 4.96 0.22
C HIS A 166 7.15 4.19 -1.02
N GLY A 167 6.48 4.83 -1.99
CA GLY A 167 5.97 4.23 -3.23
C GLY A 167 7.04 3.81 -4.25
N TYR A 168 8.20 3.33 -3.80
CA TYR A 168 9.36 3.05 -4.65
C TYR A 168 10.04 1.68 -4.46
N LEU A 169 9.74 0.88 -3.41
CA LEU A 169 10.63 -0.22 -2.96
C LEU A 169 9.91 -1.50 -2.40
N ASN A 170 10.26 -2.70 -2.92
CA ASN A 170 9.46 -3.95 -2.83
C ASN A 170 10.22 -5.26 -2.43
N SER A 171 9.54 -6.20 -1.71
CA SER A 171 9.82 -7.64 -1.33
C SER A 171 11.19 -8.04 -0.71
N TYR A 172 11.46 -9.07 0.12
CA TYR A 172 10.77 -10.07 0.99
C TYR A 172 11.81 -10.58 2.07
N MET A 173 11.45 -11.09 3.27
CA MET A 173 12.41 -11.42 4.36
C MET A 173 12.89 -12.88 4.34
N PRO A 174 14.22 -13.18 4.33
CA PRO A 174 14.72 -14.56 4.14
C PRO A 174 14.43 -15.57 5.29
N PHE A 175 13.85 -15.14 6.42
CA PHE A 175 13.80 -15.93 7.66
C PHE A 175 12.39 -16.29 8.19
N THR A 176 11.31 -15.90 7.51
CA THR A 176 9.92 -16.13 7.98
C THR A 176 9.08 -16.92 6.97
N ARG A 177 8.76 -18.19 7.28
CA ARG A 177 7.98 -19.08 6.40
C ARG A 177 6.45 -18.93 6.50
N GLU A 178 5.95 -17.87 7.14
CA GLU A 178 4.50 -17.68 7.31
C GLU A 178 3.85 -16.94 6.13
N PRO A 179 2.58 -17.26 5.79
CA PRO A 179 1.84 -16.51 4.78
C PRO A 179 1.64 -15.06 5.21
N LEU A 180 2.18 -14.10 4.45
CA LEU A 180 1.94 -12.68 4.67
C LEU A 180 0.47 -12.35 4.36
N ASN A 181 -0.22 -11.64 5.25
CA ASN A 181 -1.58 -11.12 5.02
C ASN A 181 -1.61 -9.71 4.41
N ALA A 182 -0.43 -9.15 4.10
CA ALA A 182 -0.21 -7.84 3.51
C ALA A 182 0.93 -7.88 2.47
N ASP A 183 1.21 -6.76 1.82
CA ASP A 183 2.33 -6.56 0.89
C ASP A 183 2.22 -7.38 -0.43
N ASP A 184 1.01 -7.50 -0.99
CA ASP A 184 0.70 -8.28 -2.21
C ASP A 184 1.35 -7.70 -3.47
N ASP A 185 1.28 -6.38 -3.63
CA ASP A 185 1.96 -5.57 -4.67
C ASP A 185 3.45 -5.93 -4.81
N LYS A 186 4.08 -6.22 -3.66
CA LYS A 186 5.49 -6.51 -3.54
C LYS A 186 5.82 -7.94 -3.97
N PHE A 187 4.90 -8.88 -3.76
CA PHE A 187 5.00 -10.25 -4.27
C PHE A 187 4.91 -10.26 -5.80
N HIS A 188 3.85 -9.67 -6.39
CA HIS A 188 3.66 -9.66 -7.85
C HIS A 188 4.85 -9.02 -8.58
N THR A 189 5.34 -7.88 -8.08
CA THR A 189 6.51 -7.18 -8.64
C THR A 189 7.72 -8.12 -8.77
N ARG A 190 8.02 -8.88 -7.72
CA ARG A 190 9.14 -9.83 -7.75
C ARG A 190 8.88 -10.99 -8.68
N TRP A 191 7.72 -11.62 -8.56
CA TRP A 191 7.38 -12.81 -9.33
C TRP A 191 7.53 -12.52 -10.83
N LEU A 192 7.05 -11.35 -11.29
CA LEU A 192 7.23 -10.87 -12.66
C LEU A 192 8.70 -10.74 -13.05
N ILE A 193 9.53 -10.06 -12.25
CA ILE A 193 10.98 -9.90 -12.49
C ILE A 193 11.71 -11.27 -12.54
N GLU A 194 11.29 -12.23 -11.71
CA GLU A 194 11.86 -13.58 -11.67
C GLU A 194 11.41 -14.49 -12.84
N HIS A 195 10.31 -14.14 -13.51
CA HIS A 195 9.79 -14.80 -14.71
C HIS A 195 10.01 -13.95 -15.98
N ASP A 196 11.03 -13.09 -15.96
CA ASP A 196 11.49 -12.24 -17.05
C ASP A 196 10.50 -11.21 -17.63
N TRP A 197 9.41 -10.90 -16.92
CA TRP A 197 8.47 -9.83 -17.27
C TRP A 197 8.98 -8.44 -16.88
N ASP A 198 8.69 -7.44 -17.71
CA ASP A 198 8.83 -6.03 -17.35
C ASP A 198 7.57 -5.47 -16.68
N ILE A 199 7.77 -4.39 -15.93
CA ILE A 199 6.71 -3.66 -15.25
C ILE A 199 6.69 -2.23 -15.80
N GLY A 200 5.58 -1.85 -16.43
CA GLY A 200 5.37 -0.49 -16.89
C GLY A 200 5.05 0.44 -15.71
N LEU A 201 5.69 1.61 -15.67
CA LEU A 201 5.16 2.75 -14.91
C LEU A 201 4.41 3.64 -15.89
N GLN A 202 3.17 4.01 -15.58
CA GLN A 202 2.36 4.94 -16.36
C GLN A 202 2.00 6.16 -15.51
N ALA A 203 2.88 7.16 -15.54
CA ALA A 203 2.79 8.43 -14.82
C ALA A 203 2.60 9.60 -15.80
N GLY A 204 1.47 9.59 -16.51
CA GLY A 204 1.00 10.70 -17.35
C GLY A 204 -0.14 11.47 -16.69
N PRO A 205 -0.50 12.66 -17.19
CA PRO A 205 -1.58 13.47 -16.61
C PRO A 205 -2.94 12.75 -16.62
N ASP A 206 -3.18 11.90 -17.62
CA ASP A 206 -4.40 11.08 -17.75
C ASP A 206 -4.41 9.84 -16.82
N SER A 207 -3.30 9.47 -16.16
CA SER A 207 -3.16 8.22 -15.38
C SER A 207 -2.85 8.43 -13.89
N VAL A 208 -2.97 9.66 -13.37
CA VAL A 208 -2.79 9.93 -11.94
C VAL A 208 -4.04 9.49 -11.16
N MET A 209 -3.89 8.48 -10.31
CA MET A 209 -4.88 8.11 -9.30
C MET A 209 -4.66 8.91 -8.02
N MET A 210 -5.74 9.14 -7.27
CA MET A 210 -5.70 9.92 -6.03
C MET A 210 -6.02 9.02 -4.82
N THR A 211 -5.29 9.11 -3.71
CA THR A 211 -5.57 8.32 -2.49
C THR A 211 -5.78 9.19 -1.26
N GLU A 212 -6.63 8.73 -0.34
CA GLU A 212 -6.83 9.34 0.97
C GLU A 212 -5.82 8.79 1.98
N LEU A 213 -5.03 9.70 2.56
CA LEU A 213 -4.16 9.40 3.69
C LEU A 213 -4.93 9.51 5.00
N GLY A 214 -4.61 8.67 5.98
CA GLY A 214 -5.15 8.84 7.32
C GLY A 214 -4.63 10.12 7.96
N GLU A 215 -5.45 10.79 8.76
CA GLU A 215 -4.99 11.82 9.68
C GLU A 215 -4.32 11.19 10.92
N TRP A 216 -3.63 11.99 11.73
CA TRP A 216 -3.15 11.52 13.04
C TRP A 216 -4.33 11.13 13.95
N PRO A 217 -4.27 10.00 14.70
CA PRO A 217 -3.14 9.09 14.87
C PRO A 217 -3.06 7.97 13.82
N LYS A 218 -4.08 7.78 12.97
CA LYS A 218 -4.12 6.71 11.94
C LYS A 218 -2.94 6.77 10.97
N LEU A 219 -2.44 7.96 10.64
CA LEU A 219 -1.24 8.12 9.82
C LEU A 219 -0.02 7.42 10.42
N MET A 220 0.12 7.44 11.74
CA MET A 220 1.29 6.86 12.41
C MET A 220 1.25 5.33 12.37
N THR A 221 0.06 4.72 12.44
CA THR A 221 -0.08 3.27 12.26
C THR A 221 0.15 2.87 10.80
N GLN A 222 -0.30 3.68 9.82
CA GLN A 222 0.04 3.49 8.40
C GLN A 222 1.57 3.57 8.16
N VAL A 223 2.23 4.64 8.63
CA VAL A 223 3.69 4.83 8.53
C VAL A 223 4.47 3.70 9.20
N LEU A 224 4.06 3.27 10.39
CA LEU A 224 4.67 2.14 11.09
C LEU A 224 4.52 0.83 10.31
N ARG A 225 3.33 0.55 9.75
CA ARG A 225 3.07 -0.62 8.88
C ARG A 225 3.99 -0.60 7.66
N TRP A 226 4.02 0.52 6.92
CA TRP A 226 4.91 0.71 5.76
C TRP A 226 6.40 0.56 6.11
N THR A 227 6.80 0.98 7.32
CA THR A 227 8.18 0.82 7.80
C THR A 227 8.49 -0.63 8.21
N ARG A 228 7.54 -1.38 8.78
CA ARG A 228 7.69 -2.83 9.05
C ARG A 228 7.77 -3.63 7.76
N THR A 229 6.87 -3.34 6.82
CA THR A 229 6.90 -3.84 5.43
C THR A 229 8.28 -3.63 4.81
N THR A 230 8.87 -2.44 4.94
CA THR A 230 10.24 -2.13 4.46
C THR A 230 11.30 -3.09 5.04
N TRP A 231 11.28 -3.32 6.36
CA TRP A 231 12.26 -4.17 7.04
C TRP A 231 12.14 -5.64 6.72
N ARG A 232 10.90 -6.14 6.61
CA ARG A 232 10.66 -7.46 6.03
C ARG A 232 11.22 -7.51 4.63
N ASN A 233 10.80 -6.57 3.80
CA ASN A 233 10.94 -6.71 2.37
C ASN A 233 12.36 -6.43 1.87
N ASN A 234 12.77 -5.16 1.83
CA ASN A 234 13.91 -4.69 1.06
C ASN A 234 15.19 -5.58 1.11
N PRO A 235 15.58 -6.23 2.23
CA PRO A 235 16.68 -7.20 2.23
C PRO A 235 16.60 -8.28 1.14
N GLY A 236 15.44 -8.91 0.94
CA GLY A 236 15.34 -10.00 -0.05
C GLY A 236 15.48 -9.54 -1.49
N GLN A 237 15.03 -8.32 -1.81
CA GLN A 237 15.23 -7.76 -3.15
C GLN A 237 16.67 -7.33 -3.36
N LEU A 238 17.32 -6.82 -2.30
CA LEU A 238 18.76 -6.55 -2.30
C LEU A 238 19.62 -7.81 -2.41
N MET A 239 19.09 -8.99 -2.06
CA MET A 239 19.75 -10.28 -2.30
C MET A 239 19.34 -10.94 -3.63
N ASN A 240 18.36 -10.38 -4.37
CA ASN A 240 17.93 -10.96 -5.64
C ASN A 240 18.89 -10.57 -6.78
N ARG A 241 19.67 -11.56 -7.25
CA ARG A 241 20.63 -11.39 -8.35
C ARG A 241 19.98 -10.85 -9.64
N TYR A 242 18.75 -11.24 -9.95
CA TYR A 242 18.08 -10.84 -11.21
C TYR A 242 17.80 -9.34 -11.21
N THR A 243 17.39 -8.78 -10.07
CA THR A 243 17.13 -7.33 -9.93
C THR A 243 18.40 -6.49 -10.06
N TRP A 244 19.56 -7.01 -9.62
CA TRP A 244 20.84 -6.32 -9.82
C TRP A 244 21.32 -6.33 -11.28
N ILE A 245 21.03 -7.40 -12.03
CA ILE A 245 21.38 -7.51 -13.45
C ILE A 245 20.43 -6.68 -14.32
N ARG A 246 19.12 -6.85 -14.15
CA ARG A 246 18.08 -6.20 -14.98
C ARG A 246 17.85 -4.74 -14.62
N HIS A 247 17.98 -4.37 -13.34
CA HIS A 247 17.67 -3.03 -12.83
C HIS A 247 18.72 -2.50 -11.82
N PRO A 248 20.01 -2.40 -12.20
CA PRO A 248 21.10 -2.03 -11.29
C PRO A 248 20.88 -0.68 -10.57
N PHE A 249 20.37 0.33 -11.28
CA PHE A 249 20.11 1.65 -10.70
C PHE A 249 18.99 1.63 -9.64
N MET A 250 17.94 0.82 -9.86
CA MET A 250 16.85 0.65 -8.89
C MET A 250 17.35 -0.08 -7.64
N SER A 251 18.11 -1.17 -7.82
CA SER A 251 18.72 -1.95 -6.74
C SER A 251 19.72 -1.12 -5.92
N TYR A 252 20.52 -0.27 -6.56
CA TYR A 252 21.39 0.69 -5.88
C TYR A 252 20.58 1.75 -5.11
N SER A 253 19.54 2.32 -5.71
CA SER A 253 18.67 3.30 -5.05
C SER A 253 17.96 2.71 -3.82
N LEU A 254 17.52 1.45 -3.93
CA LEU A 254 16.97 0.63 -2.85
C LEU A 254 17.98 0.44 -1.70
N LEU A 255 19.23 0.10 -2.02
CA LEU A 255 20.30 -0.10 -1.04
C LEU A 255 20.55 1.19 -0.25
N MET A 256 20.74 2.30 -0.96
CA MET A 256 21.01 3.60 -0.37
C MET A 256 19.86 4.11 0.51
N TRP A 257 18.61 3.91 0.09
CA TRP A 257 17.44 4.30 0.90
C TRP A 257 17.21 3.35 2.09
N PHE A 258 17.52 2.06 1.94
CA PHE A 258 17.37 1.07 3.02
C PHE A 258 18.30 1.36 4.19
N PHE A 259 19.57 1.70 3.93
CA PHE A 259 20.51 2.08 4.99
C PHE A 259 20.38 3.53 5.50
N ARG A 260 19.67 4.41 4.76
CA ARG A 260 19.43 5.80 5.19
C ARG A 260 18.71 5.87 6.55
N GLN A 261 19.35 6.50 7.52
CA GLN A 261 18.82 6.77 8.86
C GLN A 261 19.15 8.22 9.24
N SER A 262 18.18 9.15 9.13
CA SER A 262 18.47 10.59 9.23
C SER A 262 19.21 10.96 10.52
N LEU A 263 18.68 10.57 11.68
CA LEU A 263 19.25 10.91 12.98
C LEU A 263 20.67 10.32 13.17
N THR A 264 20.84 9.02 12.96
CA THR A 264 22.11 8.32 13.16
C THR A 264 23.18 8.78 12.16
N GLN A 265 22.83 8.87 10.88
CA GLN A 265 23.77 9.25 9.82
C GLN A 265 24.23 10.70 9.97
N GLU A 266 23.33 11.62 10.33
CA GLU A 266 23.68 13.03 10.56
C GLU A 266 24.60 13.18 11.77
N PHE A 267 24.30 12.50 12.89
CA PHE A 267 25.21 12.46 14.04
C PHE A 267 26.61 11.92 13.67
N CYS A 268 26.68 10.80 12.94
CA CYS A 268 27.95 10.26 12.46
C CYS A 268 28.71 11.22 11.54
N MET A 269 28.04 11.98 10.67
CA MET A 269 28.69 12.97 9.81
C MET A 269 29.33 14.11 10.63
N PHE A 270 28.63 14.66 11.63
CA PHE A 270 29.19 15.68 12.53
C PHE A 270 30.33 15.13 13.41
N TYR A 271 30.20 13.91 13.92
CA TYR A 271 31.24 13.24 14.69
C TYR A 271 32.52 13.03 13.86
N SER A 272 32.40 12.47 12.65
CA SER A 272 33.53 12.26 11.75
C SER A 272 34.17 13.57 11.30
N LEU A 273 33.38 14.63 11.07
CA LEU A 273 33.90 15.97 10.77
C LEU A 273 34.75 16.52 11.92
N ASN A 274 34.28 16.40 13.16
CA ASN A 274 35.03 16.80 14.35
C ASN A 274 36.34 16.00 14.48
N GLY A 275 36.27 14.67 14.33
CA GLY A 275 37.44 13.79 14.36
C GLY A 275 38.50 14.14 13.31
N ALA A 276 38.08 14.37 12.07
CA ALA A 276 38.98 14.76 10.98
C ALA A 276 39.64 16.13 11.23
N LEU A 277 38.90 17.11 11.74
CA LEU A 277 39.46 18.43 12.08
C LEU A 277 40.45 18.38 13.24
N LYS A 278 40.22 17.51 14.24
CA LYS A 278 41.16 17.25 15.33
C LYS A 278 42.46 16.62 14.85
N GLN A 279 42.38 15.58 14.01
CA GLN A 279 43.58 14.95 13.41
C GLN A 279 44.42 15.93 12.59
N LEU A 280 43.78 16.93 11.97
CA LEU A 280 44.46 17.98 11.19
C LEU A 280 44.90 19.20 12.00
N GLY A 281 44.71 19.22 13.34
CA GLY A 281 45.00 20.39 14.18
C GLY A 281 44.16 21.64 13.84
N LYS A 282 43.00 21.45 13.21
CA LYS A 282 42.15 22.48 12.60
C LYS A 282 40.85 22.75 13.35
N GLU A 283 40.82 22.46 14.66
CA GLU A 283 39.64 22.56 15.53
C GLU A 283 38.93 23.93 15.46
N LYS A 284 39.68 25.02 15.30
CA LYS A 284 39.15 26.39 15.13
C LYS A 284 38.17 26.56 13.95
N TYR A 285 38.22 25.67 12.95
CA TYR A 285 37.33 25.70 11.79
C TYR A 285 36.04 24.87 12.00
N TYR A 286 35.89 24.15 13.12
CA TYR A 286 34.75 23.25 13.36
C TYR A 286 33.41 23.96 13.21
N ALA A 287 33.22 25.15 13.78
CA ALA A 287 31.96 25.89 13.70
C ALA A 287 31.57 26.20 12.24
N ALA A 288 32.49 26.72 11.44
CA ALA A 288 32.25 27.03 10.03
C ALA A 288 31.97 25.77 9.19
N SER A 289 32.74 24.70 9.41
CA SER A 289 32.54 23.42 8.72
C SER A 289 31.23 22.74 9.11
N ALA A 290 30.82 22.82 10.38
CA ALA A 290 29.57 22.28 10.88
C ALA A 290 28.36 23.05 10.32
N VAL A 291 28.44 24.38 10.24
CA VAL A 291 27.41 25.20 9.57
C VAL A 291 27.31 24.82 8.09
N ALA A 292 28.42 24.71 7.38
CA ALA A 292 28.42 24.30 5.96
C ALA A 292 27.80 22.90 5.75
N LEU A 293 28.16 21.92 6.60
CA LEU A 293 27.57 20.58 6.58
C LEU A 293 26.07 20.62 6.90
N GLY A 294 25.64 21.38 7.90
CA GLY A 294 24.23 21.57 8.25
C GLY A 294 23.43 22.18 7.10
N THR A 295 23.93 23.26 6.48
CA THR A 295 23.33 23.89 5.30
C THR A 295 23.22 22.91 4.13
N TRP A 296 24.24 22.08 3.89
CA TRP A 296 24.23 21.04 2.87
C TRP A 296 23.15 19.96 3.16
N ILE A 297 23.05 19.46 4.40
CA ILE A 297 22.02 18.50 4.81
C ILE A 297 20.61 19.07 4.61
N VAL A 298 20.37 20.31 5.07
CA VAL A 298 19.07 21.00 4.93
C VAL A 298 18.74 21.21 3.45
N GLY A 299 19.70 21.67 2.64
CA GLY A 299 19.54 21.86 1.20
C GLY A 299 19.12 20.57 0.48
N PHE A 300 19.81 19.45 0.73
CA PHE A 300 19.45 18.16 0.13
C PHE A 300 18.12 17.58 0.65
N LYS A 301 17.67 17.95 1.86
CA LYS A 301 16.32 17.62 2.33
C LYS A 301 15.25 18.49 1.67
N LEU A 302 15.53 19.78 1.41
CA LEU A 302 14.64 20.69 0.66
C LEU A 302 14.48 20.26 -0.79
N VAL A 303 15.58 19.91 -1.48
CA VAL A 303 15.57 19.42 -2.88
C VAL A 303 14.63 18.22 -3.09
N LYS A 304 14.47 17.35 -2.09
CA LYS A 304 13.57 16.18 -2.17
C LYS A 304 12.08 16.54 -2.12
N VAL A 305 11.73 17.67 -1.51
CA VAL A 305 10.34 18.14 -1.33
C VAL A 305 10.03 19.31 -2.28
N LEU A 306 11.01 19.74 -3.08
CA LEU A 306 10.89 20.89 -3.97
C LEU A 306 9.74 20.75 -4.99
N GLU A 307 9.50 19.55 -5.53
CA GLU A 307 8.35 19.30 -6.42
C GLU A 307 7.00 19.49 -5.72
N HIS A 308 6.91 19.13 -4.43
CA HIS A 308 5.72 19.38 -3.64
C HIS A 308 5.52 20.89 -3.46
N PHE A 309 6.56 21.64 -3.09
CA PHE A 309 6.47 23.09 -2.92
C PHE A 309 6.26 23.86 -4.25
N ARG A 310 6.63 23.28 -5.40
CA ARG A 310 6.27 23.80 -6.72
C ARG A 310 4.78 23.70 -7.00
N LYS A 311 4.12 22.63 -6.54
CA LYS A 311 2.67 22.41 -6.67
C LYS A 311 1.87 23.12 -5.57
N TYR A 312 2.40 23.20 -4.36
CA TYR A 312 1.79 23.77 -3.15
C TYR A 312 2.77 24.68 -2.39
N PRO A 313 2.97 25.94 -2.85
CA PRO A 313 4.00 26.82 -2.27
C PRO A 313 3.72 27.24 -0.81
N GLY A 314 2.45 27.25 -0.38
CA GLY A 314 2.07 27.57 0.99
C GLY A 314 2.60 26.58 2.04
N ASP A 315 2.83 25.32 1.66
CA ASP A 315 3.24 24.25 2.57
C ASP A 315 4.69 24.38 3.06
N ILE A 316 5.46 25.34 2.52
CA ILE A 316 6.82 25.64 2.99
C ILE A 316 6.89 25.93 4.49
N VAL A 317 5.78 26.43 5.08
CA VAL A 317 5.63 26.64 6.53
C VAL A 317 5.79 25.34 7.34
N TYR A 318 5.49 24.18 6.76
CA TYR A 318 5.62 22.88 7.40
C TYR A 318 7.03 22.26 7.27
N PHE A 319 7.94 22.87 6.50
CA PHE A 319 9.29 22.35 6.29
C PHE A 319 10.09 22.13 7.60
N PRO A 320 10.06 23.03 8.62
CA PRO A 320 10.70 22.76 9.92
C PRO A 320 10.12 21.52 10.63
N GLY A 321 8.80 21.32 10.53
CA GLY A 321 8.13 20.12 11.08
C GLY A 321 8.53 18.85 10.32
N TYR A 322 8.68 18.91 9.00
CA TYR A 322 9.22 17.81 8.19
C TYR A 322 10.66 17.45 8.56
N MET A 323 11.51 18.44 8.87
CA MET A 323 12.86 18.18 9.38
C MET A 323 12.82 17.37 10.69
N LEU A 324 12.01 17.81 11.67
CA LEU A 324 11.83 17.10 12.95
C LEU A 324 11.23 15.70 12.75
N PHE A 325 10.23 15.56 11.88
CA PHE A 325 9.66 14.26 11.53
C PHE A 325 10.67 13.36 10.82
N GLY A 326 11.61 13.92 10.05
CA GLY A 326 12.74 13.18 9.48
C GLY A 326 13.58 12.48 10.55
N HIS A 327 13.80 13.11 11.70
CA HIS A 327 14.47 12.50 12.84
C HIS A 327 13.57 11.51 13.59
N PHE A 328 12.29 11.84 13.82
CA PHE A 328 11.31 10.93 14.43
C PHE A 328 11.10 9.64 13.63
N SER A 329 11.08 9.73 12.30
CA SER A 329 10.95 8.58 11.39
C SER A 329 12.14 7.62 11.47
N ALA A 330 13.33 8.07 11.90
CA ALA A 330 14.45 7.20 12.19
C ALA A 330 14.19 6.34 13.44
N LEU A 331 13.53 6.91 14.47
CA LEU A 331 13.09 6.17 15.66
C LEU A 331 12.00 5.15 15.30
N ILE A 332 11.01 5.55 14.48
CA ILE A 332 10.02 4.61 13.92
C ILE A 332 10.74 3.48 13.16
N LYS A 333 11.76 3.80 12.36
CA LYS A 333 12.51 2.79 11.59
C LYS A 333 13.31 1.85 12.49
N ILE A 334 13.86 2.30 13.62
CA ILE A 334 14.49 1.41 14.61
C ILE A 334 13.43 0.49 15.25
N TYR A 335 12.32 1.05 15.75
CA TYR A 335 11.24 0.28 16.37
C TYR A 335 10.57 -0.71 15.40
N ALA A 336 10.41 -0.33 14.14
CA ALA A 336 9.89 -1.19 13.08
C ALA A 336 10.81 -2.35 12.74
N ALA A 337 12.13 -2.24 12.95
CA ALA A 337 13.06 -3.36 12.78
C ALA A 337 12.79 -4.47 13.80
N PHE A 338 12.66 -4.10 15.08
CA PHE A 338 12.36 -5.03 16.17
C PHE A 338 10.90 -5.55 16.16
N THR A 339 10.00 -4.90 15.42
CA THR A 339 8.58 -5.29 15.34
C THR A 339 8.13 -5.69 13.92
N CYS A 340 9.08 -5.98 13.01
CA CYS A 340 8.78 -6.32 11.61
C CYS A 340 7.97 -7.62 11.44
N TRP A 341 8.00 -8.51 12.43
CA TRP A 341 7.18 -9.73 12.49
C TRP A 341 5.66 -9.49 12.58
N ASN A 342 5.21 -8.29 12.96
CA ASN A 342 3.77 -7.99 12.93
C ASN A 342 3.33 -7.78 11.46
N ILE A 343 2.67 -8.80 10.91
CA ILE A 343 2.18 -8.90 9.53
C ILE A 343 0.71 -8.46 9.36
N SER A 344 0.12 -7.76 10.34
CA SER A 344 -1.32 -7.63 10.38
C SER A 344 -1.91 -6.64 9.36
N TRP A 345 -3.07 -7.01 8.82
CA TRP A 345 -3.94 -6.10 8.08
C TRP A 345 -5.02 -5.60 9.05
N GLY A 346 -4.81 -4.40 9.62
CA GLY A 346 -5.57 -3.94 10.79
C GLY A 346 -7.10 -3.86 10.61
N THR A 347 -7.61 -3.66 9.39
CA THR A 347 -9.06 -3.74 9.12
C THR A 347 -9.59 -5.18 9.23
N ALA A 348 -8.82 -6.17 8.75
CA ALA A 348 -9.16 -7.58 8.94
C ALA A 348 -9.02 -8.03 10.40
N GLU A 349 -8.03 -7.55 11.16
CA GLU A 349 -7.97 -7.87 12.60
C GLU A 349 -9.25 -7.40 13.32
N VAL A 350 -9.70 -6.18 13.05
CA VAL A 350 -10.96 -5.65 13.63
C VAL A 350 -12.17 -6.45 13.16
N ALA A 351 -12.26 -6.81 11.87
CA ALA A 351 -13.36 -7.60 11.33
C ALA A 351 -13.40 -9.03 11.91
N ASN A 352 -12.23 -9.69 12.03
CA ASN A 352 -12.09 -11.04 12.56
C ASN A 352 -12.35 -11.08 14.07
N ALA A 353 -11.81 -10.12 14.84
CA ALA A 353 -12.06 -10.03 16.29
C ALA A 353 -13.54 -9.80 16.61
N LYS A 354 -14.27 -9.02 15.81
CA LYS A 354 -15.74 -8.91 15.91
C LYS A 354 -16.45 -10.22 15.59
N GLY A 355 -15.98 -10.96 14.58
CA GLY A 355 -16.46 -12.29 14.25
C GLY A 355 -16.30 -13.27 15.42
N GLU A 356 -15.09 -13.33 15.99
CA GLU A 356 -14.78 -14.15 17.17
C GLU A 356 -15.64 -13.76 18.39
N ALA A 357 -15.75 -12.46 18.69
CA ALA A 357 -16.60 -11.96 19.78
C ALA A 357 -18.07 -12.36 19.59
N ARG A 358 -18.62 -12.22 18.39
CA ARG A 358 -20.00 -12.63 18.08
C ARG A 358 -20.17 -14.14 18.13
N ILE A 359 -19.15 -14.93 17.77
CA ILE A 359 -19.15 -16.40 17.95
C ILE A 359 -19.11 -16.76 19.44
N SER A 360 -18.35 -16.04 20.28
CA SER A 360 -18.38 -16.25 21.74
C SER A 360 -19.71 -15.83 22.37
N ASP A 361 -20.33 -14.74 21.91
CA ASP A 361 -21.65 -14.31 22.38
C ASP A 361 -22.74 -15.31 21.98
N ILE A 362 -22.69 -15.85 20.76
CA ILE A 362 -23.59 -16.90 20.30
C ILE A 362 -23.34 -18.19 21.10
N LYS A 363 -22.10 -18.58 21.36
CA LYS A 363 -21.78 -19.73 22.22
C LYS A 363 -22.26 -19.52 23.65
N GLY A 364 -22.06 -18.34 24.23
CA GLY A 364 -22.56 -18.00 25.57
C GLY A 364 -24.09 -18.06 25.64
N LYS A 365 -24.79 -17.50 24.64
CA LYS A 365 -26.25 -17.61 24.52
C LYS A 365 -26.73 -19.03 24.27
N ILE A 366 -25.98 -19.84 23.51
CA ILE A 366 -26.26 -21.26 23.32
C ILE A 366 -25.98 -22.04 24.60
N ASP A 367 -24.95 -21.73 25.38
CA ASP A 367 -24.63 -22.39 26.64
C ASP A 367 -25.60 -21.98 27.76
N ASP A 368 -26.12 -20.75 27.75
CA ASP A 368 -27.21 -20.29 28.62
C ASP A 368 -28.56 -20.87 28.19
N SER A 369 -28.87 -20.90 26.89
CA SER A 369 -30.07 -21.58 26.38
C SER A 369 -29.96 -23.09 26.60
N ALA A 370 -28.78 -23.69 26.50
CA ALA A 370 -28.52 -25.10 26.79
C ALA A 370 -28.39 -25.40 28.28
N ARG A 371 -28.17 -24.41 29.16
CA ARG A 371 -28.44 -24.52 30.60
C ARG A 371 -29.93 -24.53 30.88
N THR A 372 -30.68 -23.66 30.20
CA THR A 372 -32.14 -23.55 30.31
C THR A 372 -32.81 -24.82 29.73
N GLU A 373 -32.29 -25.33 28.62
CA GLU A 373 -32.72 -26.58 27.98
C GLU A 373 -32.16 -27.81 28.67
N LYS A 374 -30.97 -27.82 29.31
CA LYS A 374 -30.52 -29.00 30.08
C LYS A 374 -31.44 -29.34 31.25
N VAL A 375 -32.17 -28.36 31.79
CA VAL A 375 -33.25 -28.62 32.76
C VAL A 375 -34.43 -29.39 32.12
N GLY A 376 -34.59 -29.35 30.79
CA GLY A 376 -35.58 -30.12 30.03
C GLY A 376 -35.06 -31.30 29.18
N SER A 377 -33.78 -31.30 28.79
CA SER A 377 -33.18 -32.18 27.78
C SER A 377 -31.98 -32.99 28.28
N GLU A 378 -31.77 -33.08 29.60
CA GLU A 378 -31.08 -34.22 30.23
C GLU A 378 -31.79 -35.56 29.91
N LYS A 379 -32.95 -35.52 29.25
CA LYS A 379 -33.67 -36.65 28.64
C LYS A 379 -33.17 -37.11 27.27
N GLU A 380 -32.43 -36.32 26.49
CA GLU A 380 -32.09 -36.69 25.09
C GLU A 380 -30.61 -36.50 24.71
N LEU A 381 -29.84 -37.53 25.06
CA LEU A 381 -28.75 -38.15 24.28
C LEU A 381 -27.92 -37.20 23.37
N LEU A 382 -26.66 -36.92 23.75
CA LEU A 382 -25.53 -37.78 23.34
C LEU A 382 -25.62 -38.28 21.88
N ARG A 383 -25.25 -37.45 20.88
CA ARG A 383 -24.77 -37.91 19.56
C ARG A 383 -23.86 -36.91 18.81
N ASN A 384 -22.56 -37.06 19.07
CA ASN A 384 -21.43 -36.96 18.11
C ASN A 384 -20.87 -35.61 17.62
N ARG A 385 -19.59 -35.70 17.21
CA ARG A 385 -18.60 -34.68 16.76
C ARG A 385 -17.74 -35.32 15.62
N VAL A 386 -16.70 -34.75 14.99
CA VAL A 386 -15.85 -33.56 15.23
C VAL A 386 -15.17 -33.08 13.92
N CYS A 387 -14.71 -31.82 13.87
CA CYS A 387 -13.67 -31.17 13.03
C CYS A 387 -13.23 -31.64 11.62
N GLY A 388 -12.83 -30.66 10.80
CA GLY A 388 -11.83 -30.79 9.72
C GLY A 388 -11.17 -29.42 9.38
N LYS A 389 -9.89 -29.38 8.95
CA LYS A 389 -9.09 -28.15 8.68
C LYS A 389 -8.34 -28.22 7.33
N GLY A 390 -7.98 -27.05 6.79
CA GLY A 390 -6.88 -26.82 5.81
C GLY A 390 -7.34 -26.16 4.49
N THR A 391 -6.54 -25.43 3.68
CA THR A 391 -5.27 -24.66 3.76
C THR A 391 -4.84 -24.32 2.30
N SER A 392 -4.12 -23.21 2.08
CA SER A 392 -3.26 -22.87 0.89
C SER A 392 -3.85 -22.11 -0.34
N PRO A 393 -3.02 -21.34 -1.10
CA PRO A 393 -3.40 -19.98 -1.54
C PRO A 393 -2.90 -19.47 -2.94
N LEU A 394 -3.06 -18.14 -3.23
CA LEU A 394 -2.37 -17.30 -4.26
C LEU A 394 -2.83 -17.50 -5.74
N ALA A 395 -2.67 -16.60 -6.73
CA ALA A 395 -2.28 -15.17 -6.82
C ALA A 395 -2.60 -14.59 -8.25
N TYR A 396 -2.62 -13.25 -8.41
CA TYR A 396 -2.86 -12.55 -9.69
C TYR A 396 -1.75 -12.72 -10.75
N LEU A 397 -2.15 -12.97 -12.00
CA LEU A 397 -1.31 -13.24 -13.17
C LEU A 397 -1.97 -12.75 -14.48
N ARG A 398 -1.16 -12.50 -15.52
CA ARG A 398 -1.63 -12.58 -16.91
C ARG A 398 -1.93 -14.05 -17.19
N LEU A 399 -3.18 -14.38 -17.50
CA LEU A 399 -3.56 -15.76 -17.82
C LEU A 399 -2.89 -16.18 -19.15
N PRO A 400 -2.41 -17.44 -19.26
CA PRO A 400 -1.73 -17.94 -20.46
C PRO A 400 -2.68 -18.08 -21.67
#